data_AF-A0A7C2AY91-F1
#
_entry.id   AF-A0A7C2AY91-F1
#
_cell.length_a   1.000
_cell.length_b   1.000
_cell.length_c   1.000
_cell.angle_alpha   90.00
_cell.angle_beta   90.00
_cell.angle_gamma   90.00
#
_symmetry.space_group_name_H-M   'P 1'
#
loop_
_entity.id
_entity.type
_entity.pdbx_description
1 polymer ?
#
loop_
_entity_poly.entity_id
_entity_poly.type
_entity_poly.pdbx_seq_one_letter_code
_entity_poly.pdbx_strand_id
1 'polypeptide(L)'
;MLDGALAEFARTVVIDETRPVLPLTELLRDEALDRLLLKVYGPELMRDQLPVLVSQWMKYYAMQLIPPVVVASLAHGMGWPLSLGRLSFALHERGFLDGVRFEGAVTQVAVSDDPFERFAPLLENLQQVIDRLSDYGDVPAAVLWGNAGDYLETCLRQLSAASDVSVVAGYGLLRERMRPDGRRNPLFQSVSYIEKDGQTVRQRRTCCLSHRVEWVGRCEHCPLGAAVSPESPPDSTAARPAR
;
A
#
# COMPACT_ATOMS: atom_id res chain seq x y z
N MET A 1 -4.26 22.62 -5.52
CA MET A 1 -3.82 21.66 -6.57
C MET A 1 -4.83 20.53 -6.66
N LEU A 2 -5.05 19.77 -5.58
CA LEU A 2 -6.08 18.74 -5.55
C LEU A 2 -7.31 19.27 -4.77
N ASP A 3 -8.30 19.78 -5.48
CA ASP A 3 -9.53 20.35 -4.94
C ASP A 3 -10.77 19.75 -5.63
N GLY A 4 -11.97 20.13 -5.17
CA GLY A 4 -13.24 19.62 -5.71
C GLY A 4 -13.29 18.08 -5.71
N ALA A 5 -13.55 17.50 -6.88
CA ALA A 5 -13.62 16.05 -7.08
C ALA A 5 -12.29 15.31 -6.79
N LEU A 6 -11.16 16.03 -6.75
CA LEU A 6 -9.84 15.47 -6.49
C LEU A 6 -9.39 15.61 -5.03
N ALA A 7 -10.15 16.32 -4.18
CA ALA A 7 -9.79 16.57 -2.79
C ALA A 7 -9.56 15.28 -1.99
N GLU A 8 -10.29 14.21 -2.33
CA GLU A 8 -10.19 12.89 -1.72
C GLU A 8 -8.77 12.30 -1.77
N PHE A 9 -8.06 12.53 -2.88
CA PHE A 9 -6.70 12.03 -3.15
C PHE A 9 -5.63 12.86 -2.45
N ALA A 10 -6.00 14.04 -1.94
CA ALA A 10 -5.11 14.95 -1.22
C ALA A 10 -5.18 14.75 0.30
N ARG A 11 -6.14 13.98 0.82
CA ARG A 11 -6.38 13.87 2.27
C ARG A 11 -5.23 13.29 3.05
N THR A 12 -4.36 12.53 2.39
CA THR A 12 -3.15 11.98 2.99
C THR A 12 -2.00 12.98 2.98
N VAL A 13 -2.12 14.14 2.33
CA VAL A 13 -1.08 15.17 2.33
C VAL A 13 -1.16 15.98 3.62
N VAL A 14 -0.08 15.96 4.39
CA VAL A 14 0.04 16.72 5.63
C VAL A 14 0.54 18.12 5.30
N ILE A 15 -0.39 19.07 5.23
CA ILE A 15 -0.11 20.50 4.99
C ILE A 15 0.02 21.25 6.33
N ASP A 16 -0.60 20.74 7.39
CA ASP A 16 -0.52 21.31 8.73
C ASP A 16 0.88 21.12 9.32
N GLU A 17 1.57 22.22 9.63
CA GLU A 17 2.90 22.21 10.23
C GLU A 17 2.89 21.84 11.72
N THR A 18 1.73 21.89 12.40
CA THR A 18 1.62 21.59 13.82
C THR A 18 1.64 20.09 14.12
N ARG A 19 1.22 19.27 13.14
CA ARG A 19 1.25 17.82 13.29
C ARG A 19 2.69 17.30 13.26
N PRO A 20 3.14 16.56 14.29
CA PRO A 20 4.47 15.98 14.29
C PRO A 20 4.58 14.91 13.20
N VAL A 21 5.70 14.94 12.48
CA VAL A 21 6.04 13.96 11.44
C VAL A 21 7.43 13.38 11.72
N LEU A 22 7.67 12.15 11.24
CA LEU A 22 8.98 11.52 11.29
C LEU A 22 9.53 11.35 9.86
N PRO A 23 10.82 11.63 9.62
CA PRO A 23 11.46 11.37 8.33
C PRO A 23 11.35 9.89 7.95
N LEU A 24 11.10 9.60 6.67
CA LEU A 24 11.02 8.23 6.17
C LEU A 24 12.33 7.46 6.40
N THR A 25 13.48 8.13 6.29
CA THR A 25 14.79 7.55 6.59
C THR A 25 14.94 7.12 8.05
N GLU A 26 14.26 7.79 8.99
CA GLU A 26 14.19 7.36 10.39
C GLU A 26 13.18 6.24 10.58
N LEU A 27 11.99 6.35 9.97
CA LEU A 27 10.94 5.33 10.02
C LEU A 27 11.39 3.97 9.50
N LEU A 28 12.35 3.95 8.57
CA LEU A 28 12.93 2.74 7.99
C LEU A 28 14.10 2.17 8.79
N ARG A 29 14.43 2.68 9.99
CA ARG A 29 15.42 2.04 10.88
C ARG A 29 14.79 0.87 11.64
N ASP A 30 15.58 -0.15 11.95
CA ASP A 30 15.10 -1.35 12.67
C ASP A 30 14.40 -0.94 13.98
N GLU A 31 15.01 -0.05 14.76
CA GLU A 31 14.48 0.37 16.06
C GLU A 31 13.13 1.12 15.93
N ALA A 32 12.96 1.87 14.84
CA ALA A 32 11.73 2.58 14.58
C ALA A 32 10.62 1.62 14.12
N LEU A 33 10.94 0.69 13.21
CA LEU A 33 10.01 -0.34 12.76
C LEU A 33 9.60 -1.23 13.93
N ASP A 34 10.54 -1.70 14.75
CA ASP A 34 10.30 -2.49 15.95
C ASP A 34 9.31 -1.78 16.88
N ARG A 35 9.61 -0.53 17.23
CA ARG A 35 8.77 0.27 18.12
C ARG A 35 7.35 0.46 17.56
N LEU A 36 7.22 0.74 16.27
CA LEU A 36 5.91 1.01 15.65
C LEU A 36 5.08 -0.26 15.49
N LEU A 37 5.70 -1.36 15.05
CA LEU A 37 5.02 -2.65 14.91
C LEU A 37 4.62 -3.20 16.29
N LEU A 38 5.50 -3.10 17.29
CA LEU A 38 5.19 -3.47 18.66
C LEU A 38 4.01 -2.68 19.21
N LYS A 39 3.96 -1.37 18.94
CA LYS A 39 2.87 -0.49 19.38
C LYS A 39 1.52 -0.88 18.76
N VAL A 40 1.50 -1.25 17.49
CA VAL A 40 0.27 -1.58 16.76
C VAL A 40 -0.22 -3.00 17.07
N TYR A 41 0.70 -3.97 17.14
CA TYR A 41 0.37 -5.40 17.11
C TYR A 41 0.69 -6.14 18.41
N GLY A 42 1.50 -5.56 19.30
CA GLY A 42 1.94 -6.20 20.53
C GLY A 42 3.06 -7.23 20.32
N PRO A 43 3.67 -7.70 21.43
CA PRO A 43 4.90 -8.49 21.40
C PRO A 43 4.71 -9.90 20.82
N GLU A 44 3.55 -10.52 21.02
CA GLU A 44 3.26 -11.87 20.54
C GLU A 44 3.22 -11.92 19.01
N LEU A 45 2.41 -11.05 18.39
CA LEU A 45 2.34 -10.95 16.93
C LEU A 45 3.64 -10.47 16.31
N MET A 46 4.39 -9.60 17.00
CA MET A 46 5.70 -9.17 16.53
C MET A 46 6.69 -10.33 16.45
N ARG A 47 6.68 -11.24 17.43
CA ARG A 47 7.51 -12.45 17.42
C ARG A 47 7.09 -13.44 16.33
N ASP A 48 5.80 -13.71 16.22
CA ASP A 48 5.31 -14.87 15.47
C ASP A 48 4.87 -14.55 14.03
N GLN A 49 4.59 -13.27 13.73
CA GLN A 49 3.96 -12.84 12.48
C GLN A 49 4.64 -11.61 11.85
N LEU A 50 5.92 -11.35 12.13
CA LEU A 50 6.66 -10.20 11.60
C LEU A 50 6.45 -9.97 10.07
N PRO A 51 6.51 -10.98 9.18
CA PRO A 51 6.26 -10.77 7.75
C PRO A 51 4.86 -10.21 7.45
N VAL A 52 3.85 -10.59 8.24
CA VAL A 52 2.47 -10.09 8.10
C VAL A 52 2.40 -8.63 8.51
N LEU A 53 3.05 -8.27 9.62
CA LEU A 53 3.06 -6.92 10.17
C LEU A 53 3.74 -5.95 9.22
N VAL A 54 4.87 -6.36 8.64
CA VAL A 54 5.60 -5.57 7.63
C VAL A 54 4.78 -5.42 6.35
N SER A 55 4.08 -6.47 5.91
CA SER A 55 3.12 -6.38 4.80
C SER A 55 2.02 -5.35 5.08
N GLN A 56 1.47 -5.30 6.31
CA GLN A 56 0.48 -4.30 6.68
C GLN A 56 1.07 -2.89 6.73
N TRP A 57 2.28 -2.71 7.27
CA TRP A 57 2.97 -1.42 7.26
C TRP A 57 3.14 -0.89 5.83
N MET A 58 3.58 -1.75 4.90
CA MET A 58 3.69 -1.40 3.48
C MET A 58 2.34 -0.99 2.87
N LYS A 59 1.24 -1.62 3.29
CA LYS A 59 -0.11 -1.23 2.86
C LYS A 59 -0.42 0.20 3.30
N TYR A 60 -0.18 0.54 4.57
CA TYR A 60 -0.34 1.92 5.04
C TYR A 60 0.56 2.89 4.29
N TYR A 61 1.82 2.52 4.02
CA TYR A 61 2.74 3.36 3.23
C TYR A 61 2.19 3.67 1.83
N ALA A 62 1.78 2.64 1.09
CA ALA A 62 1.16 2.79 -0.22
C ALA A 62 -0.12 3.64 -0.15
N MET A 63 -0.92 3.46 0.92
CA MET A 63 -2.14 4.23 1.16
C MET A 63 -1.89 5.73 1.28
N GLN A 64 -0.81 6.11 1.96
CA GLN A 64 -0.48 7.52 2.18
C GLN A 64 0.17 8.16 0.95
N LEU A 65 1.07 7.44 0.26
CA LEU A 65 1.92 8.02 -0.79
C LEU A 65 1.28 8.02 -2.19
N ILE A 66 0.67 6.92 -2.61
CA ILE A 66 0.29 6.71 -4.01
C ILE A 66 -0.76 7.72 -4.50
N PRO A 67 -1.87 7.99 -3.77
CA PRO A 67 -2.93 8.86 -4.27
C PRO A 67 -2.46 10.28 -4.62
N PRO A 68 -1.82 11.03 -3.70
CA PRO A 68 -1.44 12.40 -4.02
C PRO A 68 -0.41 12.46 -5.15
N VAL A 69 0.55 11.53 -5.19
CA VAL A 69 1.59 11.48 -6.22
C VAL A 69 1.02 11.16 -7.59
N VAL A 70 0.23 10.09 -7.69
CA VAL A 70 -0.30 9.63 -8.98
C VAL A 70 -1.31 10.64 -9.52
N VAL A 71 -2.22 11.15 -8.68
CA VAL A 71 -3.24 12.08 -9.13
C VAL A 71 -2.65 13.44 -9.50
N ALA A 72 -1.66 13.96 -8.75
CA ALA A 72 -0.98 15.21 -9.14
C ALA A 72 -0.30 15.10 -10.51
N SER A 73 0.35 13.95 -10.79
CA SER A 73 0.98 13.71 -12.09
C SER A 73 -0.06 13.58 -13.19
N LEU A 74 -1.12 12.79 -13.00
CA LEU A 74 -2.15 12.54 -14.02
C LEU A 74 -3.01 13.76 -14.33
N ALA A 75 -3.49 14.47 -13.30
CA ALA A 75 -4.43 15.57 -13.44
C ALA A 75 -3.75 16.90 -13.79
N HIS A 76 -2.51 17.11 -13.34
CA HIS A 76 -1.87 18.43 -13.42
C HIS A 76 -0.46 18.41 -14.01
N GLY A 77 0.13 17.25 -14.28
CA GLY A 77 1.55 17.18 -14.69
C GLY A 77 2.49 17.71 -13.62
N MET A 78 2.10 17.60 -12.34
CA MET A 78 2.85 18.09 -11.20
C MET A 78 3.33 16.93 -10.32
N GLY A 79 4.39 17.14 -9.57
CA GLY A 79 4.90 16.16 -8.62
C GLY A 79 5.83 16.76 -7.58
N TRP A 80 6.31 15.89 -6.71
CA TRP A 80 7.26 16.22 -5.64
C TRP A 80 8.55 15.41 -5.80
N PRO A 81 9.65 15.85 -5.18
CA PRO A 81 10.79 14.98 -4.92
C PRO A 81 10.37 13.78 -4.05
N LEU A 82 10.62 12.55 -4.53
CA LEU A 82 10.22 11.32 -3.83
C LEU A 82 11.40 10.52 -3.27
N SER A 83 12.61 11.09 -3.23
CA SER A 83 13.73 10.43 -2.55
C SER A 83 13.42 10.28 -1.06
N LEU A 84 13.94 9.23 -0.41
CA LEU A 84 13.56 8.88 0.96
C LEU A 84 13.76 10.04 1.95
N GLY A 85 14.83 10.82 1.78
CA GLY A 85 15.14 11.99 2.61
C GLY A 85 14.25 13.22 2.37
N ARG A 86 13.28 13.14 1.45
CA ARG A 86 12.32 14.21 1.14
C ARG A 86 10.90 13.90 1.60
N LEU A 87 10.72 12.76 2.28
CA LEU A 87 9.43 12.32 2.75
C LEU A 87 9.46 12.21 4.26
N SER A 88 8.45 12.76 4.91
CA SER A 88 8.15 12.52 6.31
C SER A 88 6.71 12.04 6.43
N PHE A 89 6.39 11.28 7.48
CA PHE A 89 5.03 10.80 7.71
C PHE A 89 4.52 11.18 9.08
N ALA A 90 3.27 11.61 9.13
CA ALA A 90 2.55 11.69 10.38
C ALA A 90 2.16 10.29 10.86
N LEU A 91 2.11 10.12 12.17
CA LEU A 91 1.66 8.89 12.79
C LEU A 91 0.28 9.10 13.42
N HIS A 92 -0.57 8.09 13.29
CA HIS A 92 -1.75 7.96 14.13
C HIS A 92 -1.31 7.58 15.55
N GLU A 93 -2.13 7.89 16.56
CA GLU A 93 -1.83 7.59 17.97
C GLU A 93 -1.55 6.10 18.21
N ARG A 94 -2.19 5.23 17.43
CA ARG A 94 -2.00 3.77 17.45
C ARG A 94 -0.67 3.29 16.83
N GLY A 95 0.06 4.14 16.10
CA GLY A 95 1.39 3.84 15.56
C GLY A 95 1.49 3.55 14.06
N PHE A 96 0.37 3.58 13.30
CA PHE A 96 0.40 3.43 11.84
C PHE A 96 0.57 4.79 11.13
N LEU A 97 1.02 4.75 9.87
CA LEU A 97 1.21 5.94 9.03
C LEU A 97 -0.14 6.57 8.67
N ASP A 98 -0.26 7.87 8.86
CA ASP A 98 -1.50 8.63 8.71
C ASP A 98 -1.27 10.01 8.08
N GLY A 99 -0.50 9.99 7.00
CA GLY A 99 -0.29 11.12 6.12
C GLY A 99 1.18 11.28 5.75
N VAL A 100 1.42 11.78 4.55
CA VAL A 100 2.72 12.08 3.97
C VAL A 100 2.93 13.60 3.91
N ARG A 101 4.10 14.04 4.34
CA ARG A 101 4.61 15.40 4.13
C ARG A 101 5.76 15.32 3.13
N PHE A 102 5.69 16.17 2.11
CA PHE A 102 6.73 16.29 1.10
C PHE A 102 7.63 17.48 1.43
N GLU A 103 8.94 17.27 1.44
CA GLU A 103 9.92 18.34 1.55
C GLU A 103 10.34 18.81 0.15
N GLY A 104 10.14 20.10 -0.11
CA GLY A 104 10.42 20.72 -1.40
C GLY A 104 9.16 21.20 -2.10
N ALA A 105 9.34 22.11 -3.05
CA ALA A 105 8.24 22.64 -3.84
C ALA A 105 7.66 21.57 -4.77
N VAL A 106 6.35 21.66 -5.00
CA VAL A 106 5.73 21.03 -6.17
C VAL A 106 6.38 21.59 -7.44
N THR A 107 6.76 20.71 -8.36
CA THR A 107 7.32 21.09 -9.66
C THR A 107 6.54 20.44 -10.78
N GLN A 108 6.66 21.00 -11.98
CA GLN A 108 6.25 20.29 -13.18
C GLN A 108 7.08 19.03 -13.32
N VAL A 109 6.43 17.93 -13.69
CA VAL A 109 7.09 16.66 -14.00
C VAL A 109 6.90 16.35 -15.48
N ALA A 110 7.80 15.57 -16.05
CA ALA A 110 7.69 15.15 -17.44
C ALA A 110 6.37 14.40 -17.64
N VAL A 111 5.53 14.92 -18.55
CA VAL A 111 4.33 14.23 -19.02
C VAL A 111 4.78 13.36 -20.18
N SER A 112 5.12 12.10 -19.87
CA SER A 112 5.40 11.06 -20.86
C SER A 112 4.20 10.14 -21.00
N ASP A 113 3.98 9.64 -22.22
CA ASP A 113 3.04 8.55 -22.47
C ASP A 113 3.62 7.20 -22.00
N ASP A 114 4.95 7.10 -21.85
CA ASP A 114 5.59 5.96 -21.20
C ASP A 114 5.32 6.02 -19.68
N PRO A 115 4.61 5.02 -19.12
CA PRO A 115 4.29 5.00 -17.71
C PRO A 115 5.53 4.86 -16.81
N PHE A 116 6.56 4.17 -17.26
CA PHE A 116 7.78 3.96 -16.48
C PHE A 116 8.66 5.21 -16.42
N GLU A 117 8.66 6.03 -17.47
CA GLU A 117 9.30 7.35 -17.42
C GLU A 117 8.52 8.31 -16.52
N ARG A 118 7.20 8.40 -16.73
CA ARG A 118 6.33 9.33 -15.98
C ARG A 118 6.35 9.08 -14.48
N PHE A 119 6.40 7.81 -14.07
CA PHE A 119 6.38 7.41 -12.67
C PHE A 119 7.72 6.89 -12.14
N ALA A 120 8.83 7.16 -12.83
CA ALA A 120 10.16 6.73 -12.39
C ALA A 120 10.47 7.12 -10.93
N PRO A 121 10.21 8.36 -10.46
CA PRO A 121 10.48 8.72 -9.06
C PRO A 121 9.68 7.90 -8.05
N LEU A 122 8.43 7.54 -8.38
CA LEU A 122 7.58 6.71 -7.52
C LEU A 122 8.09 5.26 -7.51
N LEU A 123 8.47 4.72 -8.66
CA LEU A 123 9.00 3.36 -8.76
C LEU A 123 10.33 3.19 -8.04
N GLU A 124 11.23 4.18 -8.13
CA GLU A 124 12.50 4.20 -7.42
C GLU A 124 12.32 4.29 -5.90
N ASN A 125 11.36 5.10 -5.44
CA ASN A 125 10.99 5.19 -4.04
C ASN A 125 10.43 3.84 -3.53
N LEU A 126 9.44 3.29 -4.23
CA LEU A 126 8.82 2.01 -3.86
C LEU A 126 9.85 0.88 -3.82
N GLN A 127 10.76 0.81 -4.80
CA GLN A 127 11.82 -0.20 -4.83
C GLN A 127 12.68 -0.13 -3.56
N GLN A 128 13.18 1.05 -3.19
CA GLN A 128 14.04 1.20 -1.99
C GLN A 128 13.30 0.86 -0.70
N VAL A 129 12.04 1.27 -0.56
CA VAL A 129 11.22 0.96 0.62
C VAL A 129 10.93 -0.54 0.68
N ILE A 130 10.54 -1.14 -0.44
CA ILE A 130 10.19 -2.56 -0.51
C ILE A 130 11.40 -3.44 -0.24
N ASP A 131 12.57 -3.13 -0.79
CA ASP A 131 13.81 -3.88 -0.53
C ASP A 131 14.16 -3.83 0.97
N ARG A 132 14.12 -2.63 1.55
CA ARG A 132 14.39 -2.44 2.98
C ARG A 132 13.42 -3.21 3.87
N LEU A 133 12.13 -3.19 3.56
CA LEU A 133 11.11 -3.90 4.32
C LEU A 133 11.16 -5.42 4.10
N SER A 134 11.48 -5.86 2.89
CA SER A 134 11.68 -7.27 2.55
C SER A 134 12.79 -7.85 3.42
N ASP A 135 13.92 -7.14 3.51
CA ASP A 135 15.08 -7.55 4.30
C ASP A 135 14.77 -7.52 5.81
N TYR A 136 14.09 -6.48 6.29
CA TYR A 136 13.72 -6.36 7.71
C TYR A 136 12.74 -7.46 8.17
N GLY A 137 11.70 -7.69 7.37
CA GLY A 137 10.55 -8.49 7.76
C GLY A 137 10.60 -9.94 7.34
N ASP A 138 11.66 -10.38 6.64
CA ASP A 138 11.72 -11.66 5.91
C ASP A 138 10.42 -11.92 5.11
N VAL A 139 9.98 -10.89 4.38
CA VAL A 139 8.75 -10.93 3.59
C VAL A 139 9.08 -10.83 2.10
N PRO A 140 8.60 -11.75 1.25
CA PRO A 140 8.94 -11.70 -0.17
C PRO A 140 8.54 -10.36 -0.79
N ALA A 141 9.47 -9.68 -1.47
CA ALA A 141 9.21 -8.39 -2.13
C ALA A 141 7.96 -8.40 -3.03
N ALA A 142 7.63 -9.53 -3.66
CA ALA A 142 6.42 -9.69 -4.47
C ALA A 142 5.10 -9.44 -3.69
N VAL A 143 5.07 -9.75 -2.38
CA VAL A 143 3.94 -9.46 -1.49
C VAL A 143 3.79 -7.95 -1.31
N LEU A 144 4.91 -7.26 -1.05
CA LEU A 144 4.95 -5.82 -0.83
C LEU A 144 4.61 -5.02 -2.10
N TRP A 145 5.17 -5.42 -3.24
CA TRP A 145 4.78 -4.91 -4.56
C TRP A 145 3.30 -5.18 -4.86
N GLY A 146 2.79 -6.34 -4.45
CA GLY A 146 1.36 -6.66 -4.56
C GLY A 146 0.46 -5.77 -3.69
N ASN A 147 0.96 -5.21 -2.58
CA ASN A 147 0.23 -4.21 -1.78
C ASN A 147 0.23 -2.85 -2.50
N ALA A 148 1.38 -2.42 -3.02
CA ALA A 148 1.49 -1.18 -3.79
C ALA A 148 0.61 -1.21 -5.05
N GLY A 149 0.64 -2.31 -5.80
CA GLY A 149 -0.16 -2.47 -7.02
C GLY A 149 -1.66 -2.57 -6.78
N ASP A 150 -2.10 -3.22 -5.69
CA ASP A 150 -3.50 -3.25 -5.28
C ASP A 150 -4.04 -1.84 -4.99
N TYR A 151 -3.23 -1.03 -4.30
CA TYR A 151 -3.64 0.31 -3.96
C TYR A 151 -3.52 1.29 -5.13
N LEU A 152 -2.51 1.14 -6.00
CA LEU A 152 -2.43 1.87 -7.27
C LEU A 152 -3.68 1.63 -8.12
N GLU A 153 -4.09 0.38 -8.30
CA GLU A 153 -5.30 0.05 -9.05
C GLU A 153 -6.54 0.68 -8.42
N THR A 154 -6.67 0.61 -7.08
CA THR A 154 -7.77 1.22 -6.34
C THR A 154 -7.84 2.74 -6.59
N CYS A 155 -6.69 3.42 -6.52
CA CYS A 155 -6.57 4.85 -6.77
C CYS A 155 -7.01 5.21 -8.20
N LEU A 156 -6.54 4.47 -9.21
CA LEU A 156 -6.89 4.72 -10.61
C LEU A 156 -8.37 4.51 -10.89
N ARG A 157 -8.96 3.46 -10.32
CA ARG A 157 -10.40 3.18 -10.43
C ARG A 157 -11.23 4.30 -9.80
N GLN A 158 -10.83 4.77 -8.62
CA GLN A 158 -11.50 5.89 -7.94
C GLN A 158 -11.37 7.19 -8.74
N LEU A 159 -10.19 7.48 -9.29
CA LEU A 159 -9.96 8.70 -10.09
C LEU A 159 -10.80 8.71 -11.37
N SER A 160 -10.84 7.57 -12.06
CA SER A 160 -11.66 7.35 -13.25
C SER A 160 -13.16 7.47 -12.99
N ALA A 161 -13.62 7.17 -11.77
CA ALA A 161 -15.02 7.30 -11.39
C ALA A 161 -15.39 8.73 -10.95
N ALA A 162 -14.42 9.49 -10.44
CA ALA A 162 -14.64 10.81 -9.87
C ALA A 162 -14.38 11.97 -10.85
N SER A 163 -13.71 11.72 -11.98
CA SER A 163 -13.27 12.78 -12.91
C SER A 163 -12.99 12.24 -14.32
N ASP A 164 -12.87 13.15 -15.29
CA ASP A 164 -12.45 12.85 -16.68
C ASP A 164 -10.91 12.76 -16.86
N VAL A 165 -10.14 12.72 -15.76
CA VAL A 165 -8.68 12.61 -15.82
C VAL A 165 -8.28 11.28 -16.46
N SER A 166 -7.45 11.33 -17.50
CA SER A 166 -6.94 10.12 -18.15
C SER A 166 -6.05 9.30 -17.21
N VAL A 167 -6.44 8.04 -16.99
CA VAL A 167 -5.73 7.06 -16.14
C VAL A 167 -4.88 6.08 -16.95
N VAL A 168 -4.77 6.26 -18.26
CA VAL A 168 -4.10 5.32 -19.18
C VAL A 168 -2.65 5.05 -18.77
N ALA A 169 -1.86 6.11 -18.54
CA ALA A 169 -0.47 5.98 -18.10
C ALA A 169 -0.38 5.25 -16.74
N GLY A 170 -1.30 5.55 -15.80
CA GLY A 170 -1.34 4.83 -14.52
C GLY A 170 -1.58 3.33 -14.69
N TYR A 171 -2.55 2.95 -15.54
CA TYR A 171 -2.83 1.56 -15.85
C TYR A 171 -1.71 0.88 -16.65
N GLY A 172 -0.88 1.63 -17.39
CA GLY A 172 0.32 1.11 -18.05
C GLY A 172 1.25 0.36 -17.09
N LEU A 173 1.48 0.93 -15.89
CA LEU A 173 2.25 0.28 -14.82
C LEU A 173 1.66 -1.07 -14.36
N LEU A 174 0.36 -1.31 -14.56
CA LEU A 174 -0.31 -2.55 -14.17
C LEU A 174 -0.48 -3.54 -15.34
N ARG A 175 -0.32 -3.07 -16.59
CA ARG A 175 -0.58 -3.86 -17.81
C ARG A 175 0.68 -4.29 -18.54
N GLU A 176 1.79 -3.57 -18.37
CA GLU A 176 3.04 -3.90 -19.05
C GLU A 176 3.84 -4.94 -18.28
N ARG A 177 4.22 -6.03 -18.95
CA ARG A 177 4.94 -7.15 -18.31
C ARG A 177 6.42 -6.85 -18.05
N MET A 178 7.02 -6.05 -18.93
CA MET A 178 8.43 -5.72 -18.93
C MET A 178 8.59 -4.21 -18.81
N ARG A 179 9.67 -3.78 -18.16
CA ARG A 179 10.12 -2.39 -18.15
C ARG A 179 10.91 -2.10 -19.44
N PRO A 180 11.15 -0.83 -19.80
CA PRO A 180 11.94 -0.45 -20.97
C PRO A 180 13.38 -1.01 -20.95
N ASP A 181 13.93 -1.23 -19.74
CA ASP A 181 15.26 -1.83 -19.54
C ASP A 181 15.30 -3.37 -19.64
N GLY A 182 14.17 -4.01 -19.99
CA GLY A 182 14.08 -5.46 -20.12
C GLY A 182 13.93 -6.22 -18.80
N ARG A 183 13.83 -5.55 -17.64
CA ARG A 183 13.50 -6.19 -16.36
C ARG A 183 11.99 -6.48 -16.28
N ARG A 184 11.61 -7.46 -15.46
CA ARG A 184 10.19 -7.72 -15.17
C ARG A 184 9.58 -6.55 -14.40
N ASN A 185 8.34 -6.19 -14.74
CA ASN A 185 7.58 -5.22 -13.97
C ASN A 185 6.93 -5.91 -12.75
N PRO A 186 7.30 -5.53 -11.50
CA PRO A 186 6.72 -6.16 -10.32
C PRO A 186 5.23 -5.83 -10.13
N LEU A 187 4.73 -4.74 -10.70
CA LEU A 187 3.33 -4.30 -10.62
C LEU A 187 2.41 -5.01 -11.62
N PHE A 188 2.97 -5.70 -12.63
CA PHE A 188 2.21 -6.34 -13.71
C PHE A 188 1.10 -7.26 -13.18
N GLN A 189 -0.15 -6.97 -13.53
CA GLN A 189 -1.33 -7.72 -13.09
C GLN A 189 -1.41 -7.89 -11.57
N SER A 190 -1.00 -6.89 -10.77
CA SER A 190 -1.15 -6.95 -9.31
C SER A 190 -2.60 -7.22 -8.87
N VAL A 191 -3.55 -6.82 -9.70
CA VAL A 191 -4.98 -7.11 -9.61
C VAL A 191 -5.46 -7.61 -10.97
N SER A 192 -6.36 -8.58 -10.95
CA SER A 192 -7.06 -9.13 -12.11
C SER A 192 -8.55 -9.20 -11.81
N TYR A 193 -9.36 -9.24 -12.86
CA TYR A 193 -10.80 -9.42 -12.77
C TYR A 193 -11.12 -10.80 -13.34
N ILE A 194 -11.64 -11.68 -12.50
CA ILE A 194 -11.93 -13.08 -12.86
C ILE A 194 -13.43 -13.33 -12.80
N GLU A 195 -13.94 -14.22 -13.64
CA GLU A 195 -15.32 -14.67 -13.53
C GLU A 195 -15.45 -15.75 -12.46
N LYS A 196 -16.34 -15.52 -11.50
CA LYS A 196 -16.68 -16.48 -10.44
C LYS A 196 -18.17 -16.45 -10.17
N ASP A 197 -18.83 -17.60 -10.26
CA ASP A 197 -20.27 -17.76 -10.03
C ASP A 197 -21.12 -16.78 -10.86
N GLY A 198 -20.70 -16.51 -12.11
CA GLY A 198 -21.37 -15.57 -13.02
C GLY A 198 -21.16 -14.08 -12.69
N GLN A 199 -20.23 -13.76 -11.79
CA GLN A 199 -19.87 -12.40 -11.42
C GLN A 199 -18.39 -12.14 -11.69
N THR A 200 -18.09 -10.94 -12.19
CA THR A 200 -16.71 -10.45 -12.29
C THR A 200 -16.21 -10.06 -10.89
N VAL A 201 -15.24 -10.82 -10.37
CA VAL A 201 -14.63 -10.61 -9.05
C VAL A 201 -13.23 -10.01 -9.22
N ARG A 202 -12.98 -8.93 -8.49
CA ARG A 202 -11.65 -8.32 -8.35
C ARG A 202 -10.77 -9.20 -7.45
N GLN A 203 -9.64 -9.66 -7.96
CA GLN A 203 -8.71 -10.55 -7.26
C GLN A 203 -7.27 -10.05 -7.36
N ARG A 204 -6.55 -10.06 -6.24
CA ARG A 204 -5.12 -9.74 -6.21
C ARG A 204 -4.29 -10.92 -6.69
N ARG A 205 -3.19 -10.67 -7.40
CA ARG A 205 -2.24 -11.70 -7.82
C ARG A 205 -1.49 -12.35 -6.65
N THR A 206 -1.24 -11.59 -5.59
CA THR A 206 -0.42 -12.02 -4.46
C THR A 206 -1.17 -11.81 -3.14
N CYS A 207 -1.13 -12.80 -2.25
CA CYS A 207 -1.72 -12.70 -0.91
C CYS A 207 -0.92 -11.71 -0.04
N CYS A 208 -1.58 -10.76 0.62
CA CYS A 208 -0.93 -9.83 1.56
C CYS A 208 -0.67 -10.41 2.95
N LEU A 209 -0.93 -11.70 3.15
CA LEU A 209 -0.76 -12.43 4.39
C LEU A 209 -1.70 -12.03 5.54
N SER A 210 -2.51 -10.97 5.40
CA SER A 210 -3.34 -10.41 6.48
C SER A 210 -4.19 -11.44 7.23
N HIS A 211 -4.71 -12.45 6.52
CA HIS A 211 -5.48 -13.56 7.08
C HIS A 211 -4.78 -14.36 8.20
N ARG A 212 -3.45 -14.24 8.35
CA ARG A 212 -2.67 -14.90 9.42
C ARG A 212 -2.82 -14.20 10.77
N VAL A 213 -3.38 -12.99 10.80
CA VAL A 213 -3.65 -12.23 12.01
C VAL A 213 -5.16 -12.00 12.08
N GLU A 214 -5.82 -12.68 13.02
CA GLU A 214 -7.28 -12.75 13.11
C GLU A 214 -7.95 -11.37 13.10
N TRP A 215 -7.47 -10.45 13.95
CA TRP A 215 -8.07 -9.12 14.06
C TRP A 215 -7.82 -8.21 12.84
N VAL A 216 -6.77 -8.49 12.05
CA VAL A 216 -6.55 -7.81 10.76
C VAL A 216 -7.49 -8.40 9.70
N GLY A 217 -7.73 -9.71 9.78
CA GLY A 217 -8.68 -10.41 8.94
C GLY A 217 -8.21 -10.63 7.51
N ARG A 218 -9.07 -11.26 6.71
CA ARG A 218 -8.82 -11.54 5.30
C ARG A 218 -9.13 -10.30 4.46
N CYS A 219 -8.23 -9.92 3.56
CA CYS A 219 -8.53 -8.87 2.59
C CYS A 219 -9.62 -9.31 1.60
N GLU A 220 -10.51 -8.40 1.24
CA GLU A 220 -11.65 -8.62 0.33
C GLU A 220 -11.28 -9.33 -0.98
N HIS A 221 -10.14 -8.97 -1.56
CA HIS A 221 -9.69 -9.42 -2.89
C HIS A 221 -8.63 -10.53 -2.83
N CYS A 222 -8.67 -11.39 -1.81
CA CYS A 222 -7.63 -12.39 -1.54
C CYS A 222 -7.55 -13.49 -2.63
N PRO A 223 -6.35 -13.84 -3.15
CA PRO A 223 -6.21 -14.93 -4.13
C PRO A 223 -6.43 -16.34 -3.56
N LEU A 224 -6.34 -16.52 -2.24
CA LEU A 224 -6.46 -17.84 -1.62
C LEU A 224 -7.91 -18.35 -1.55
N GLY A 225 -8.87 -17.62 -2.13
CA GLY A 225 -10.29 -17.91 -2.02
C GLY A 225 -10.82 -17.76 -0.59
N ALA A 226 -12.12 -18.01 -0.42
CA ALA A 226 -12.72 -18.22 0.89
C ALA A 226 -12.38 -19.64 1.37
N ALA A 227 -11.13 -19.89 1.76
CA ALA A 227 -10.80 -21.13 2.46
C ALA A 227 -11.33 -21.02 3.90
N VAL A 228 -12.12 -22.04 4.27
CA VAL A 228 -12.84 -22.29 5.52
C VAL A 228 -12.01 -21.89 6.73
N SER A 229 -12.63 -21.19 7.70
CA SER A 229 -12.05 -20.98 9.02
C SER A 229 -11.52 -22.31 9.56
N PRO A 230 -10.36 -22.36 10.23
CA PRO A 230 -10.02 -23.56 11.00
C PRO A 230 -11.21 -23.82 11.94
N GLU A 231 -11.75 -25.04 11.87
CA GLU A 231 -12.92 -25.45 12.64
C GLU A 231 -12.83 -24.89 14.07
N SER A 232 -13.89 -24.20 14.50
CA SER A 232 -14.12 -23.99 15.92
C SER A 232 -13.96 -25.35 16.61
N PRO A 233 -13.20 -25.45 17.71
CA PRO A 233 -13.05 -26.72 18.41
C PRO A 233 -14.45 -27.26 18.76
N PRO A 234 -14.66 -28.59 18.69
CA PRO A 234 -15.95 -29.17 19.04
C PRO A 234 -16.31 -28.75 20.46
N ASP A 235 -17.55 -28.28 20.59
CA ASP A 235 -18.20 -27.82 21.81
C ASP A 235 -17.84 -28.72 23.01
N SER A 236 -16.88 -28.26 23.83
CA SER A 236 -16.47 -28.98 25.01
C SER A 236 -17.38 -28.57 26.16
N THR A 237 -17.96 -29.59 26.79
CA THR A 237 -18.61 -29.58 28.12
C THR A 237 -20.04 -29.04 28.20
N ALA A 238 -20.97 -29.91 27.79
CA ALA A 238 -22.08 -30.26 28.66
C ALA A 238 -21.53 -30.86 29.97
N ALA A 239 -21.38 -30.01 30.99
CA ALA A 239 -21.26 -30.40 32.39
C ALA A 239 -22.05 -29.39 33.23
N ARG A 240 -23.37 -29.60 33.34
CA ARG A 240 -24.18 -28.98 34.39
C ARG A 240 -23.97 -29.78 35.69
N PRO A 241 -23.59 -29.15 36.81
CA PRO A 241 -23.79 -29.76 38.12
C PRO A 241 -25.26 -29.61 38.55
N ALA A 242 -25.65 -30.50 39.45
CA ALA A 242 -27.00 -30.91 39.81
C ALA A 242 -27.89 -29.84 40.47
N ARG A 243 -29.21 -30.00 40.25
CA ARG A 243 -30.25 -29.95 41.28
C ARG A 243 -31.24 -31.08 41.01
#